data_AF-A0A933RAE4-F1
#
_entry.id   AF-A0A933RAE4-F1
#
_cell.length_a   1.000
_cell.length_b   1.000
_cell.length_c   1.000
_cell.angle_alpha   90.00
_cell.angle_beta   90.00
_cell.angle_gamma   90.00
#
_symmetry.space_group_name_H-M   'P 1'
#
loop_
_entity.id
_entity.type
_entity.pdbx_description
1 polymer ?
#
loop_
_entity_poly.entity_id
_entity_poly.type
_entity_poly.pdbx_seq_one_letter_code
_entity_poly.pdbx_strand_id
1 'polypeptide(L)'
;MKILRALVDLIVEEGPGTISIPQVAARADVSVRTVYHYFPTKEVLFDGLTASMSSMVEAPEEVQTIARSPGELAAAMSAVYRYLEANARMFRALSVSELGGRITSSRRAERFSRIDSALEPVRDRLDDDEYRRLRAVVGLIASFDGYDALTGVWGLTRDEAADAAAWALRTLTDRARRSGVPT
;
A
#
# COMPACT_ATOMS: atom_id res chain seq x y z
N MET A 1 -18.15 7.98 1.39
CA MET A 1 -18.71 9.15 2.12
C MET A 1 -18.06 10.44 1.62
N LYS A 2 -18.82 11.53 1.42
CA LYS A 2 -18.33 12.78 0.78
C LYS A 2 -17.14 13.45 1.50
N ILE A 3 -17.13 13.45 2.83
CA ILE A 3 -16.07 14.07 3.66
C ILE A 3 -14.69 13.46 3.39
N LEU A 4 -14.58 12.13 3.35
CA LEU A 4 -13.29 11.46 3.15
C LEU A 4 -12.79 11.57 1.71
N ARG A 5 -13.69 11.63 0.71
CA ARG A 5 -13.29 11.91 -0.67
C ARG A 5 -12.72 13.33 -0.80
N ALA A 6 -13.40 14.30 -0.20
CA ALA A 6 -12.91 15.68 -0.15
C ALA A 6 -11.53 15.79 0.52
N LEU A 7 -11.29 15.03 1.59
CA LEU A 7 -9.98 14.95 2.23
C LEU A 7 -8.91 14.40 1.28
N VAL A 8 -9.20 13.32 0.55
CA VAL A 8 -8.26 12.75 -0.44
C VAL A 8 -7.90 13.77 -1.51
N ASP A 9 -8.90 14.46 -2.07
CA ASP A 9 -8.68 15.47 -3.10
C ASP A 9 -7.79 16.60 -2.58
N LEU A 10 -8.08 17.10 -1.38
CA LEU A 10 -7.28 18.14 -0.74
C LEU A 10 -5.83 17.70 -0.46
N ILE A 11 -5.61 16.47 0.03
CA ILE A 11 -4.24 15.97 0.27
C ILE A 11 -3.43 15.91 -1.03
N VAL A 12 -4.06 15.45 -2.12
CA VAL A 12 -3.41 15.34 -3.43
C VAL A 12 -3.09 16.71 -4.03
N GLU A 13 -3.97 17.69 -3.85
CA GLU A 13 -3.84 19.02 -4.46
C GLU A 13 -2.98 19.99 -3.65
N GLU A 14 -3.13 20.01 -2.32
CA GLU A 14 -2.56 21.04 -1.45
C GLU A 14 -1.46 20.48 -0.52
N GLY A 15 -1.29 19.16 -0.48
CA GLY A 15 -0.44 18.47 0.49
C GLY A 15 -1.09 18.33 1.88
N PRO A 16 -0.54 17.48 2.77
CA PRO A 16 -1.19 17.12 4.05
C PRO A 16 -1.07 18.20 5.14
N GLY A 17 -0.01 19.00 5.07
CA GLY A 17 0.38 19.94 6.13
C GLY A 17 -0.54 21.15 6.21
N THR A 18 -1.22 21.46 5.12
CA THR A 18 -2.10 22.62 4.96
C THR A 18 -3.57 22.30 5.22
N ILE A 19 -3.93 21.02 5.39
CA ILE A 19 -5.33 20.59 5.50
C ILE A 19 -5.96 20.98 6.85
N SER A 20 -7.13 21.62 6.80
CA SER A 20 -7.96 21.94 7.96
C SER A 20 -9.38 21.38 7.84
N ILE A 21 -10.05 21.15 8.98
CA ILE A 21 -11.46 20.71 9.01
C ILE A 21 -12.39 21.67 8.24
N PRO A 22 -12.25 23.01 8.34
CA PRO A 22 -13.03 23.93 7.51
C PRO A 22 -12.83 23.76 6.00
N GLN A 23 -11.60 23.55 5.51
CA GLN A 23 -11.35 23.29 4.08
C GLN A 23 -12.03 22.01 3.63
N VAL A 24 -11.96 20.94 4.44
CA VAL A 24 -12.62 19.66 4.15
C VAL A 24 -14.14 19.83 4.10
N ALA A 25 -14.72 20.58 5.03
CA ALA A 25 -16.15 20.88 5.05
C ALA A 25 -16.60 21.63 3.78
N ALA A 26 -15.85 22.68 3.42
CA ALA A 26 -16.09 23.46 2.21
C ALA A 26 -16.01 22.58 0.95
N ARG A 27 -14.97 21.76 0.84
CA ARG A 27 -14.78 20.84 -0.31
C ARG A 27 -15.86 19.76 -0.39
N ALA A 28 -16.31 19.25 0.76
CA ALA A 28 -17.33 18.22 0.83
C ALA A 28 -18.77 18.75 0.68
N ASP A 29 -18.95 20.08 0.58
CA ASP A 29 -20.24 20.76 0.56
C ASP A 29 -21.11 20.38 1.77
N VAL A 30 -20.53 20.48 2.97
CA VAL A 30 -21.21 20.22 4.25
C VAL A 30 -20.85 21.29 5.28
N SER A 31 -21.64 21.40 6.35
CA SER A 31 -21.30 22.30 7.45
C SER A 31 -20.06 21.81 8.22
N VAL A 32 -19.28 22.75 8.75
CA VAL A 32 -18.15 22.44 9.65
C VAL A 32 -18.61 21.62 10.86
N ARG A 33 -19.82 21.92 11.39
CA ARG A 33 -20.45 21.16 12.48
C ARG A 33 -20.66 19.69 12.11
N THR A 34 -21.06 19.41 10.86
CA THR A 34 -21.23 18.05 10.35
C THR A 34 -19.90 17.30 10.36
N VAL A 35 -18.80 17.94 9.92
CA VAL A 35 -17.48 17.29 9.96
C VAL A 35 -17.05 17.01 11.39
N TYR A 36 -17.15 17.97 12.31
CA TYR A 36 -16.82 17.75 13.72
C TYR A 36 -17.68 16.69 14.42
N HIS A 37 -18.93 16.52 13.99
CA HIS A 37 -19.81 15.48 14.53
C HIS A 37 -19.26 14.07 14.24
N TYR A 38 -18.74 13.83 13.03
CA TYR A 38 -18.16 12.54 12.64
C TYR A 38 -16.66 12.42 12.98
N PHE A 39 -15.94 13.53 12.92
CA PHE A 39 -14.49 13.61 13.09
C PHE A 39 -14.14 14.77 14.02
N PRO A 40 -14.17 14.55 15.35
CA PRO A 40 -13.95 15.61 16.33
C PRO A 40 -12.57 16.27 16.24
N THR A 41 -11.58 15.57 15.70
CA THR A 41 -10.21 16.06 15.52
C THR A 41 -9.69 15.75 14.12
N LYS A 42 -8.63 16.45 13.69
CA LYS A 42 -7.94 16.14 12.43
C LYS A 42 -7.38 14.71 12.47
N GLU A 43 -6.93 14.26 13.63
CA GLU A 43 -6.48 12.89 13.88
C GLU A 43 -7.56 11.87 13.51
N VAL A 44 -8.75 12.03 14.07
CA VAL A 44 -9.87 11.12 13.86
C VAL A 44 -10.35 11.16 12.40
N LEU A 45 -10.23 12.32 11.73
CA LEU A 45 -10.52 12.42 10.29
C LEU A 45 -9.57 11.58 9.44
N PHE A 46 -8.26 11.66 9.70
CA PHE A 46 -7.25 10.87 8.98
C PHE A 46 -7.34 9.38 9.34
N ASP A 47 -7.60 9.04 10.60
CA ASP A 47 -7.87 7.65 11.01
C ASP A 47 -9.12 7.11 10.32
N GLY A 48 -10.16 7.94 10.15
CA GLY A 48 -11.37 7.60 9.41
C GLY A 48 -11.13 7.34 7.92
N LEU A 49 -10.20 8.08 7.29
CA LEU A 49 -9.74 7.81 5.92
C LEU A 49 -9.12 6.42 5.83
N THR A 50 -8.20 6.15 6.75
CA THR A 50 -7.55 4.85 6.89
C THR A 50 -8.53 3.77 7.29
N ALA A 51 -9.61 4.00 8.03
CA ALA A 51 -10.61 2.97 8.29
C ALA A 51 -11.42 2.64 7.02
N SER A 52 -11.65 3.64 6.16
CA SER A 52 -12.63 3.55 5.09
C SER A 52 -12.08 3.08 3.73
N MET A 53 -10.76 2.95 3.53
CA MET A 53 -10.20 2.61 2.18
C MET A 53 -10.87 1.40 1.52
N SER A 54 -11.10 0.30 2.26
CA SER A 54 -11.70 -0.92 1.69
C SER A 54 -13.12 -0.71 1.17
N SER A 55 -13.83 0.31 1.68
CA SER A 55 -15.15 0.73 1.17
C SER A 55 -15.09 1.82 0.10
N MET A 56 -13.94 2.47 -0.06
CA MET A 56 -13.73 3.52 -1.06
C MET A 56 -13.03 3.02 -2.30
N VAL A 57 -12.33 1.89 -2.19
CA VAL A 57 -11.57 1.25 -3.25
C VAL A 57 -11.83 -0.25 -3.17
N GLU A 58 -12.41 -0.79 -4.23
CA GLU A 58 -12.68 -2.22 -4.35
C GLU A 58 -11.51 -2.89 -5.10
N ALA A 59 -10.84 -3.82 -4.43
CA ALA A 59 -9.79 -4.61 -5.06
C ALA A 59 -10.41 -5.67 -5.97
N PRO A 60 -9.88 -5.93 -7.17
CA PRO A 60 -10.35 -7.03 -8.00
C PRO A 60 -10.02 -8.38 -7.33
N GLU A 61 -10.73 -9.45 -7.69
CA GLU A 61 -10.61 -10.78 -7.08
C GLU A 61 -9.17 -11.30 -7.09
N GLU A 62 -8.43 -11.03 -8.16
CA GLU A 62 -7.03 -11.41 -8.34
C GLU A 62 -6.10 -10.72 -7.33
N VAL A 63 -6.46 -9.51 -6.88
CA VAL A 63 -5.73 -8.78 -5.83
C VAL A 63 -6.22 -9.18 -4.44
N GLN A 64 -7.47 -9.60 -4.29
CA GLN A 64 -8.00 -10.10 -3.02
C GLN A 64 -7.47 -11.50 -2.67
N THR A 65 -7.21 -12.31 -3.69
CA THR A 65 -6.72 -13.68 -3.53
C THR A 65 -5.36 -13.68 -2.83
N ILE A 66 -5.27 -14.41 -1.71
CA ILE A 66 -4.02 -14.53 -0.95
C ILE A 66 -3.09 -15.48 -1.71
N ALA A 67 -2.03 -14.92 -2.31
CA ALA A 67 -0.96 -15.70 -2.90
C ALA A 67 -0.32 -16.63 -1.85
N ARG A 68 -0.15 -17.90 -2.23
CA ARG A 68 0.40 -18.98 -1.40
C ARG A 68 1.81 -19.39 -1.81
N SER A 69 2.38 -18.71 -2.80
CA SER A 69 3.76 -18.91 -3.24
C SER A 69 4.35 -17.65 -3.85
N PRO A 70 5.69 -17.56 -3.97
CA PRO A 70 6.32 -16.45 -4.69
C PRO A 70 5.89 -16.40 -6.16
N GLY A 71 5.69 -17.55 -6.80
CA GLY A 71 5.24 -17.63 -8.19
C GLY A 71 3.86 -17.03 -8.40
N GLU A 72 2.92 -17.30 -7.47
CA GLU A 72 1.58 -16.71 -7.49
C GLU A 72 1.62 -15.20 -7.26
N LEU A 73 2.43 -14.73 -6.30
CA LEU A 73 2.58 -13.30 -6.06
C LEU A 73 3.20 -12.58 -7.27
N ALA A 74 4.19 -13.20 -7.92
CA ALA A 74 4.78 -12.67 -9.15
C ALA A 74 3.75 -12.60 -10.30
N ALA A 75 2.92 -13.62 -10.46
CA ALA A 75 1.87 -13.65 -11.47
C ALA A 75 0.79 -12.58 -11.22
N ALA A 76 0.52 -12.26 -9.95
CA ALA A 76 -0.46 -11.25 -9.57
C ALA A 76 0.02 -9.80 -9.77
N MET A 77 1.32 -9.55 -9.99
CA MET A 77 1.88 -8.19 -10.00
C MET A 77 1.23 -7.25 -11.02
N SER A 78 0.85 -7.75 -12.21
CA SER A 78 0.13 -6.94 -13.20
C SER A 78 -1.23 -6.47 -12.67
N ALA A 79 -1.99 -7.35 -12.02
CA ALA A 79 -3.28 -7.00 -11.42
C ALA A 79 -3.10 -6.03 -10.23
N VAL A 80 -2.09 -6.28 -9.39
CA VAL A 80 -1.74 -5.40 -8.27
C VAL A 80 -1.41 -3.99 -8.78
N TYR A 81 -0.54 -3.86 -9.78
CA TYR A 81 -0.12 -2.54 -10.28
C TYR A 81 -1.24 -1.82 -11.02
N ARG A 82 -2.10 -2.53 -11.75
CA ARG A 82 -3.31 -1.96 -12.35
C ARG A 82 -4.26 -1.42 -11.28
N TYR A 83 -4.43 -2.15 -10.20
CA TYR A 83 -5.23 -1.72 -9.06
C TYR A 83 -4.64 -0.49 -8.36
N LEU A 84 -3.31 -0.46 -8.17
CA LEU A 84 -2.61 0.68 -7.61
C LEU A 84 -2.73 1.93 -8.50
N GLU A 85 -2.55 1.78 -9.82
CA GLU A 85 -2.70 2.85 -10.81
C GLU A 85 -4.11 3.44 -10.78
N ALA A 86 -5.13 2.59 -10.87
CA ALA A 86 -6.54 3.00 -10.89
C ALA A 86 -6.95 3.78 -9.64
N ASN A 87 -6.23 3.59 -8.53
CA ASN A 87 -6.52 4.19 -7.23
C ASN A 87 -5.37 5.07 -6.71
N ALA A 88 -4.48 5.52 -7.60
CA ALA A 88 -3.25 6.19 -7.20
C ALA A 88 -3.48 7.45 -6.35
N ARG A 89 -4.57 8.19 -6.58
CA ARG A 89 -4.95 9.35 -5.75
C ARG A 89 -5.20 8.96 -4.29
N MET A 90 -5.97 7.88 -4.07
CA MET A 90 -6.27 7.36 -2.73
C MET A 90 -5.00 6.86 -2.06
N PHE A 91 -4.21 6.04 -2.76
CA PHE A 91 -2.99 5.48 -2.19
C PHE A 91 -1.95 6.56 -1.89
N ARG A 92 -1.81 7.59 -2.74
CA ARG A 92 -0.95 8.74 -2.48
C ARG A 92 -1.39 9.50 -1.24
N ALA A 93 -2.70 9.76 -1.09
CA ALA A 93 -3.22 10.41 0.11
C ALA A 93 -2.97 9.58 1.38
N LEU A 94 -3.07 8.25 1.28
CA LEU A 94 -2.75 7.33 2.37
C LEU A 94 -1.25 7.31 2.69
N SER A 95 -0.34 7.11 1.73
CA SER A 95 1.12 7.11 1.96
C SER A 95 1.58 8.37 2.70
N VAL A 96 1.00 9.51 2.35
CA VAL A 96 1.29 10.78 3.01
C VAL A 96 0.78 10.84 4.46
N SER A 97 -0.40 10.27 4.73
CA SER A 97 -0.89 10.11 6.11
C SER A 97 -0.06 9.11 6.93
N GLU A 98 0.48 8.09 6.28
CA GLU A 98 1.34 7.05 6.89
C GLU A 98 2.71 7.62 7.30
N LEU A 99 3.27 8.55 6.51
CA LEU A 99 4.48 9.32 6.89
C LEU A 99 4.25 10.21 8.14
N GLY A 100 2.99 10.54 8.46
CA GLY A 100 2.59 11.18 9.72
C GLY A 100 2.55 10.23 10.94
N GLY A 101 2.92 8.96 10.76
CA GLY A 101 3.06 7.97 11.84
C GLY A 101 1.78 7.26 12.27
N ARG A 102 0.66 7.44 11.56
CA ARG A 102 -0.66 6.92 11.96
C ARG A 102 -1.17 5.90 10.95
N ILE A 103 -0.53 4.74 10.94
CA ILE A 103 -1.14 3.53 10.38
C ILE A 103 -2.01 2.92 11.48
N THR A 104 -3.25 2.54 11.16
CA THR A 104 -3.94 1.55 12.00
C THR A 104 -3.17 0.23 11.90
N SER A 105 -2.70 -0.26 13.05
CA SER A 105 -1.88 -1.48 13.18
C SER A 105 -2.44 -2.68 12.39
N SER A 106 -3.76 -2.73 12.20
CA SER A 106 -4.46 -3.77 11.46
C SER A 106 -4.09 -3.84 9.98
N ARG A 107 -3.85 -2.72 9.29
CA ARG A 107 -3.51 -2.73 7.85
C ARG A 107 -2.10 -3.17 7.58
N ARG A 108 -1.19 -2.68 8.42
CA ARG A 108 0.19 -3.14 8.42
C ARG A 108 0.22 -4.65 8.65
N ALA A 109 -0.59 -5.15 9.59
CA ALA A 109 -0.74 -6.57 9.83
C ALA A 109 -1.33 -7.35 8.63
N GLU A 110 -2.37 -6.83 7.95
CA GLU A 110 -2.94 -7.49 6.77
C GLU A 110 -1.94 -7.56 5.61
N ARG A 111 -1.30 -6.44 5.24
CA ARG A 111 -0.28 -6.41 4.20
C ARG A 111 0.86 -7.37 4.52
N PHE A 112 1.31 -7.37 5.77
CA PHE A 112 2.32 -8.30 6.25
C PHE A 112 1.88 -9.76 6.12
N SER A 113 0.67 -10.10 6.55
CA SER A 113 0.11 -11.45 6.45
C SER A 113 0.05 -11.97 5.01
N ARG A 114 -0.27 -11.10 4.03
CA ARG A 114 -0.27 -11.46 2.61
C ARG A 114 1.14 -11.79 2.10
N ILE A 115 2.12 -10.95 2.43
CA ILE A 115 3.52 -11.21 2.05
C ILE A 115 4.06 -12.46 2.76
N ASP A 116 3.74 -12.63 4.04
CA ASP A 116 4.12 -13.81 4.81
C ASP A 116 3.54 -15.08 4.18
N SER A 117 2.26 -15.08 3.79
CA SER A 117 1.63 -16.21 3.11
C SER A 117 2.31 -16.58 1.78
N ALA A 118 2.73 -15.57 1.01
CA ALA A 118 3.40 -15.80 -0.27
C ALA A 118 4.84 -16.30 -0.10
N LEU A 119 5.52 -15.90 0.97
CA LEU A 119 6.92 -16.25 1.22
C LEU A 119 7.11 -17.47 2.12
N GLU A 120 6.05 -17.96 2.77
CA GLU A 120 6.10 -19.16 3.62
C GLU A 120 6.78 -20.36 2.95
N PRO A 121 6.52 -20.70 1.66
CA PRO A 121 7.16 -21.85 1.02
C PRO A 121 8.69 -21.75 0.88
N VAL A 122 9.27 -20.55 1.02
CA VAL A 122 10.73 -20.34 0.97
C VAL A 122 11.34 -20.07 2.34
N ARG A 123 10.55 -20.08 3.42
CA ARG A 123 11.02 -19.78 4.78
C ARG A 123 12.15 -20.71 5.22
N ASP A 124 11.95 -22.02 5.10
CA ASP A 124 12.92 -23.05 5.53
C ASP A 124 14.24 -23.06 4.74
N ARG A 125 14.32 -22.24 3.69
CA ARG A 125 15.51 -22.09 2.85
C ARG A 125 16.36 -20.90 3.26
N LEU A 126 15.94 -20.07 4.21
CA LEU A 126 16.57 -18.81 4.56
C LEU A 126 16.83 -18.76 6.06
N ASP A 127 17.91 -18.10 6.46
CA ASP A 127 18.04 -17.68 7.86
C ASP A 127 17.05 -16.53 8.19
N ASP A 128 16.87 -16.22 9.47
CA ASP A 128 15.91 -15.20 9.90
C ASP A 128 16.23 -13.81 9.34
N ASP A 129 17.50 -13.50 9.14
CA ASP A 129 17.96 -12.21 8.65
C ASP A 129 17.75 -12.08 7.14
N GLU A 130 18.00 -13.14 6.39
CA GLU A 130 17.67 -13.27 4.98
C GLU A 130 16.18 -13.21 4.74
N TYR A 131 15.38 -13.95 5.51
CA TYR A 131 13.93 -13.93 5.41
C TYR A 131 13.39 -12.53 5.70
N ARG A 132 13.89 -11.87 6.76
CA ARG A 132 13.54 -10.49 7.09
C ARG A 132 13.86 -9.51 5.96
N ARG A 133 15.05 -9.62 5.34
CA ARG A 133 15.46 -8.78 4.20
C ARG A 133 14.58 -9.04 2.98
N LEU A 134 14.37 -10.30 2.62
CA LEU A 134 13.53 -10.69 1.49
C LEU A 134 12.10 -10.15 1.65
N ARG A 135 11.51 -10.38 2.82
CA ARG A 135 10.17 -9.91 3.17
C ARG A 135 10.03 -8.39 3.05
N ALA A 136 11.03 -7.63 3.50
CA ALA A 136 11.03 -6.18 3.39
C ALA A 136 11.07 -5.71 1.93
N VAL A 137 11.96 -6.29 1.12
CA VAL A 137 12.10 -5.94 -0.31
C VAL A 137 10.86 -6.33 -1.11
N VAL A 138 10.36 -7.55 -0.94
CA VAL A 138 9.13 -8.03 -1.58
C VAL A 138 7.93 -7.16 -1.16
N GLY A 139 7.83 -6.84 0.13
CA GLY A 139 6.80 -5.95 0.62
C GLY A 139 6.85 -4.56 0.00
N LEU A 140 8.03 -3.99 -0.23
CA LEU A 140 8.23 -2.71 -0.91
C LEU A 140 7.85 -2.79 -2.39
N ILE A 141 8.31 -3.82 -3.11
CA ILE A 141 8.00 -4.01 -4.53
C ILE A 141 6.49 -4.16 -4.75
N ALA A 142 5.80 -4.83 -3.83
CA ALA A 142 4.34 -5.00 -3.89
C ALA A 142 3.53 -3.80 -3.34
N SER A 143 4.16 -2.68 -2.96
CA SER A 143 3.47 -1.52 -2.40
C SER A 143 3.20 -0.41 -3.41
N PHE A 144 2.33 0.52 -3.03
CA PHE A 144 2.13 1.76 -3.79
C PHE A 144 3.42 2.57 -3.94
N ASP A 145 4.25 2.69 -2.89
CA ASP A 145 5.50 3.45 -2.99
C ASP A 145 6.50 2.81 -3.96
N GLY A 146 6.54 1.48 -4.03
CA GLY A 146 7.33 0.76 -5.05
C GLY A 146 6.84 1.05 -6.46
N TYR A 147 5.52 0.95 -6.67
CA TYR A 147 4.88 1.32 -7.93
C TYR A 147 5.11 2.79 -8.32
N ASP A 148 4.92 3.73 -7.39
CA ASP A 148 5.06 5.19 -7.60
C ASP A 148 6.52 5.55 -7.92
N ALA A 149 7.49 4.90 -7.27
CA ALA A 149 8.90 5.09 -7.59
C ALA A 149 9.25 4.55 -9.00
N LEU A 150 8.84 3.32 -9.32
CA LEU A 150 9.14 2.70 -10.63
C LEU A 150 8.54 3.50 -11.80
N THR A 151 7.33 4.02 -11.63
CA THR A 151 6.65 4.78 -12.68
C THR A 151 7.01 6.27 -12.67
N GLY A 152 7.00 6.91 -11.50
CA GLY A 152 7.21 8.35 -11.37
C GLY A 152 8.67 8.80 -11.38
N VAL A 153 9.57 8.03 -10.75
CA VAL A 153 11.00 8.39 -10.67
C VAL A 153 11.78 7.75 -11.82
N TRP A 154 11.53 6.47 -12.09
CA TRP A 154 12.29 5.71 -13.08
C TRP A 154 11.64 5.70 -14.48
N GLY A 155 10.43 6.25 -14.61
CA GLY A 155 9.78 6.47 -15.90
C GLY A 155 9.26 5.21 -16.59
N LEU A 156 9.14 4.08 -15.88
CA LEU A 156 8.55 2.88 -16.42
C LEU A 156 7.04 3.06 -16.64
N THR A 157 6.50 2.46 -17.68
CA THR A 157 5.05 2.27 -17.79
C THR A 157 4.55 1.32 -16.71
N ARG A 158 3.24 1.31 -16.42
CA ARG A 158 2.64 0.37 -15.45
C ARG A 158 3.02 -1.08 -15.76
N ASP A 159 2.96 -1.48 -17.04
CA ASP A 159 3.23 -2.86 -17.44
C ASP A 159 4.71 -3.21 -17.30
N GLU A 160 5.63 -2.32 -17.73
CA GLU A 160 7.06 -2.51 -17.51
C GLU A 160 7.42 -2.57 -16.01
N ALA A 161 6.78 -1.74 -15.18
CA ALA A 161 6.98 -1.75 -13.75
C ALA A 161 6.49 -3.07 -13.12
N ALA A 162 5.34 -3.58 -13.56
CA ALA A 162 4.79 -4.86 -13.09
C ALA A 162 5.67 -6.05 -13.50
N ASP A 163 6.18 -6.04 -14.74
CA ASP A 163 7.10 -7.05 -15.24
C ASP A 163 8.44 -7.01 -14.48
N ALA A 164 8.98 -5.82 -14.23
CA ALA A 164 10.19 -5.64 -13.43
C ALA A 164 9.99 -6.13 -11.98
N ALA A 165 8.83 -5.83 -11.38
CA ALA A 165 8.48 -6.30 -10.04
C ALA A 165 8.37 -7.84 -9.99
N ALA A 166 7.68 -8.44 -10.96
CA ALA A 166 7.54 -9.89 -11.06
C ALA A 166 8.89 -10.58 -11.29
N TRP A 167 9.73 -10.02 -12.16
CA TRP A 167 11.09 -10.51 -12.40
C TRP A 167 11.96 -10.42 -11.14
N ALA A 168 11.93 -9.29 -10.44
CA ALA A 168 12.70 -9.11 -9.21
C ALA A 168 12.24 -10.09 -8.13
N LEU A 169 10.93 -10.28 -7.97
CA LEU A 169 10.38 -11.20 -7.00
C LEU A 169 10.84 -12.65 -7.26
N ARG A 170 10.70 -13.13 -8.50
CA ARG A 170 11.18 -14.46 -8.91
C ARG A 170 12.67 -14.60 -8.67
N THR A 171 13.47 -13.62 -9.08
CA THR A 171 14.93 -13.64 -8.94
C THR A 171 15.36 -13.70 -7.48
N LEU A 172 14.73 -12.91 -6.60
CA LEU A 172 15.03 -12.88 -5.17
C LEU A 172 14.64 -14.18 -4.49
N THR A 173 13.52 -14.80 -4.88
CA THR A 173 13.06 -16.07 -4.29
C THR A 173 13.75 -17.30 -4.85
N ASP A 174 14.17 -17.29 -6.12
CA ASP A 174 14.93 -18.39 -6.73
C ASP A 174 16.35 -18.47 -6.16
N ARG A 175 16.93 -17.31 -5.83
CA ARG A 175 18.24 -17.21 -5.19
C ARG A 175 18.22 -17.57 -3.70
N ALA A 176 17.05 -17.78 -3.09
CA ALA A 176 16.92 -18.27 -1.72
C ALA A 176 17.56 -19.66 -1.58
N ARG A 177 18.80 -19.69 -1.09
CA ARG A 177 19.53 -20.89 -0.70
C ARG A 177 19.70 -20.83 0.81
N ARG A 178 19.80 -22.00 1.49
CA ARG A 178 20.29 -22.01 2.87
C ARG A 178 21.67 -21.38 2.84
N SER A 179 21.81 -20.18 3.38
CA SER A 179 23.11 -19.66 3.73
C SER A 179 23.63 -20.44 4.93
N GLY A 180 24.05 -21.68 4.66
CA GLY A 180 24.96 -22.36 5.55
C GLY A 180 26.30 -21.65 5.43
N VAL A 181 26.58 -20.73 6.35
CA VAL A 181 27.97 -20.50 6.73
C VAL A 181 28.32 -21.66 7.67
N PRO A 182 29.18 -22.60 7.26
CA PRO A 182 29.85 -23.44 8.24
C PRO A 182 30.90 -22.56 8.92
N THR A 183 30.72 -22.29 10.21
CA THR A 183 31.87 -22.10 11.11
C THR A 183 32.40 -23.44 11.54
#